data_AF-A0A6U6XKQ7-F1
#
_entry.id   AF-A0A6U6XKQ7-F1
#
_cell.length_a   1.000
_cell.length_b   1.000
_cell.length_c   1.000
_cell.angle_alpha   90.00
_cell.angle_beta   90.00
_cell.angle_gamma   90.00
#
_symmetry.space_group_name_H-M   'P 1'
#
loop_
_entity.id
_entity.type
_entity.pdbx_description
1 polymer ?
#
loop_
_entity_poly.entity_id
_entity_poly.type
_entity_poly.pdbx_seq_one_letter_code
_entity_poly.pdbx_strand_id
1 'polypeptide(L)'
;MSSLRWSSTGSMGDAGSSMLSLTSSGDLTSSGDMSDLLQEVRDLACDREEAFRQRPQSAPRRRVQRDVRVASERIQARPKDEGDADAGLEVLSPTTVSTSRSHLDAWHEASESMIIFDWDDTLFPTTHVWNDPRLHWDELAPCFDTAAAADGLPADALAPEGPSMLERLEQHASTVAALLRLAASFGHVAIVTLAADGWVEKSIRHFMPSLDGLLEELGIEVVYARASLQRRFLRMVQQEDCHDLGKLLKTHAMKDVVKRFYRRGRRCKKDRSWKNVISIGDSASERLAVQDVIFQRKQKDSRGADKICRCKSVKILSEPSLEKLTAELQVLATWLRQLVSHDGDIDVDFEDLDEESPWSCR
;
A
#
# COMPACT_ATOMS: atom_id res chain seq x y z
N MET A 1 -2.92 -71.95 7.67
CA MET A 1 -3.20 -72.66 8.94
C MET A 1 -2.32 -72.05 10.02
N SER A 2 -2.94 -71.35 10.98
CA SER A 2 -2.50 -71.15 12.38
C SER A 2 -1.14 -70.43 12.60
N SER A 3 -0.91 -69.49 13.52
CA SER A 3 -1.55 -69.19 14.80
C SER A 3 -1.05 -67.82 15.30
N LEU A 4 -1.94 -67.09 15.96
CA LEU A 4 -1.62 -66.01 16.91
C LEU A 4 -0.82 -66.55 18.11
N ARG A 5 -0.03 -65.69 18.78
CA ARG A 5 -0.13 -65.45 20.23
C ARG A 5 0.71 -64.26 20.69
N TRP A 6 0.04 -63.38 21.41
CA TRP A 6 0.53 -62.36 22.34
C TRP A 6 1.29 -62.95 23.52
N SER A 7 2.17 -62.14 24.11
CA SER A 7 2.54 -62.21 25.53
C SER A 7 2.74 -60.79 26.07
N SER A 8 1.94 -60.43 27.08
CA SER A 8 2.06 -59.20 27.87
C SER A 8 2.63 -59.51 29.26
N THR A 9 3.54 -58.66 29.73
CA THR A 9 3.85 -58.38 31.15
C THR A 9 4.42 -56.95 31.16
N GLY A 10 3.74 -55.92 31.71
CA GLY A 10 3.85 -55.44 33.11
C GLY A 10 5.19 -54.71 33.33
N SER A 11 5.35 -53.55 33.96
CA SER A 11 4.50 -52.61 34.70
C SER A 11 5.30 -51.30 34.89
N MET A 12 4.60 -50.16 34.92
CA MET A 12 4.83 -48.88 35.62
C MET A 12 6.26 -48.34 35.83
N GLY A 13 6.49 -47.14 35.27
CA GLY A 13 7.55 -46.21 35.65
C GLY A 13 7.22 -44.81 35.12
N ASP A 14 6.70 -43.97 36.00
CA ASP A 14 6.21 -42.62 35.81
C ASP A 14 7.37 -41.61 35.72
N ALA A 15 7.40 -40.76 34.69
CA ALA A 15 8.19 -39.51 34.65
C ALA A 15 7.69 -38.63 33.50
N GLY A 16 7.12 -37.49 33.87
CA GLY A 16 6.45 -36.58 32.95
C GLY A 16 7.37 -35.91 31.92
N SER A 17 6.77 -35.59 30.78
CA SER A 17 6.91 -34.29 30.15
C SER A 17 5.76 -34.10 29.16
N SER A 18 4.93 -33.10 29.44
CA SER A 18 3.80 -32.68 28.60
C SER A 18 4.33 -32.08 27.31
N MET A 19 4.45 -32.89 26.25
CA MET A 19 4.72 -32.43 24.90
C MET A 19 3.38 -32.07 24.24
N LEU A 20 2.93 -30.83 24.45
CA LEU A 20 1.88 -30.24 23.61
C LEU A 20 2.53 -29.79 22.31
N SER A 21 2.55 -30.69 21.32
CA SER A 21 2.82 -30.34 19.93
C SER A 21 1.62 -29.58 19.38
N LEU A 22 1.62 -28.26 19.56
CA LEU A 22 0.77 -27.34 18.81
C LEU A 22 1.43 -27.13 17.44
N THR A 23 1.14 -28.03 16.49
CA THR A 23 1.30 -27.73 15.06
C THR A 23 0.10 -26.89 14.66
N SER A 24 0.20 -25.57 14.84
CA SER A 24 -0.72 -24.62 14.21
C SER A 24 -0.23 -24.36 12.78
N SER A 25 -0.60 -25.26 11.87
CA SER A 25 -0.60 -24.97 10.44
C SER A 25 -1.73 -23.97 10.19
N GLY A 26 -1.40 -22.68 10.28
CA GLY A 26 -2.30 -21.61 9.88
C GLY A 26 -2.22 -21.45 8.36
N ASP A 27 -3.23 -21.95 7.66
CA ASP A 27 -3.49 -21.62 6.25
C ASP A 27 -3.83 -20.12 6.16
N LEU A 28 -2.82 -19.30 5.90
CA LEU A 28 -3.00 -17.87 5.60
C LEU A 28 -3.29 -17.72 4.11
N THR A 29 -4.55 -17.90 3.75
CA THR A 29 -5.08 -17.33 2.50
C THR A 29 -5.25 -15.82 2.66
N SER A 30 -5.38 -15.05 1.57
CA SER A 30 -5.77 -13.62 1.61
C SER A 30 -6.97 -13.36 2.55
N SER A 31 -7.90 -14.33 2.65
CA SER A 31 -9.02 -14.30 3.60
C SER A 31 -8.62 -14.53 5.08
N GLY A 32 -7.59 -15.35 5.33
CA GLY A 32 -7.02 -15.60 6.65
C GLY A 32 -6.29 -14.38 7.21
N ASP A 33 -5.53 -13.66 6.38
CA ASP A 33 -4.79 -12.48 6.79
C ASP A 33 -5.71 -11.28 7.14
N MET A 34 -6.82 -11.13 6.42
CA MET A 34 -7.85 -10.14 6.77
C MET A 34 -8.66 -10.55 8.01
N SER A 35 -8.94 -11.85 8.18
CA SER A 35 -9.58 -12.38 9.38
C SER A 35 -8.71 -12.19 10.61
N ASP A 36 -7.41 -12.45 10.50
CA ASP A 36 -6.42 -12.27 11.54
C ASP A 36 -6.22 -10.78 11.85
N LEU A 37 -6.21 -9.91 10.84
CA LEU A 37 -6.20 -8.46 11.05
C LEU A 37 -7.48 -7.98 11.75
N LEU A 38 -8.64 -8.50 11.38
CA LEU A 38 -9.92 -8.22 12.05
C LEU A 38 -9.94 -8.75 13.48
N GLN A 39 -9.28 -9.88 13.74
CA GLN A 39 -9.13 -10.46 15.07
C GLN A 39 -8.17 -9.63 15.91
N GLU A 40 -7.01 -9.24 15.37
CA GLU A 40 -6.04 -8.35 16.01
C GLU A 40 -6.68 -6.99 16.34
N VAL A 41 -7.46 -6.44 15.41
CA VAL A 41 -8.25 -5.21 15.61
C VAL A 41 -9.30 -5.39 16.72
N ARG A 42 -9.97 -6.54 16.79
CA ARG A 42 -10.93 -6.87 17.86
C ARG A 42 -10.24 -7.03 19.21
N ASP A 43 -9.11 -7.72 19.26
CA ASP A 43 -8.33 -7.97 20.47
C ASP A 43 -7.77 -6.65 21.03
N LEU A 44 -7.20 -5.79 20.17
CA LEU A 44 -6.76 -4.43 20.53
C LEU A 44 -7.90 -3.54 21.04
N ALA A 45 -9.14 -3.78 20.58
CA ALA A 45 -10.31 -3.07 21.08
C ALA A 45 -10.78 -3.64 22.44
N CYS A 46 -10.74 -4.96 22.61
CA CYS A 46 -11.13 -5.66 23.83
C CYS A 46 -10.21 -5.34 25.02
N ASP A 47 -8.88 -5.45 24.83
CA ASP A 47 -7.85 -5.10 25.83
C ASP A 47 -8.02 -3.67 26.37
N ARG A 48 -8.56 -2.78 25.52
CA ARG A 48 -8.80 -1.38 25.89
C ARG A 48 -10.11 -1.13 26.59
N GLU A 49 -11.17 -1.88 26.27
CA GLU A 49 -12.38 -1.86 27.10
C GLU A 49 -12.06 -2.34 28.50
N GLU A 50 -11.25 -3.40 28.63
CA GLU A 50 -10.78 -3.89 29.91
C GLU A 50 -9.91 -2.86 30.64
N ALA A 51 -8.93 -2.26 29.96
CA ALA A 51 -8.13 -1.18 30.54
C ALA A 51 -8.96 0.07 30.91
N PHE A 52 -10.07 0.34 30.23
CA PHE A 52 -11.00 1.41 30.57
C PHE A 52 -11.88 1.06 31.78
N ARG A 53 -12.35 -0.20 31.88
CA ARG A 53 -13.11 -0.71 33.04
C ARG A 53 -12.25 -0.79 34.30
N GLN A 54 -10.95 -1.04 34.16
CA GLN A 54 -9.99 -1.11 35.26
C GLN A 54 -9.48 0.27 35.73
N ARG A 55 -9.91 1.39 35.12
CA ARG A 55 -9.52 2.72 35.61
C ARG A 55 -10.22 3.03 36.93
N PRO A 56 -9.49 3.35 38.00
CA PRO A 56 -10.10 3.74 39.27
C PRO A 56 -10.92 5.02 39.10
N GLN A 57 -12.19 4.96 39.50
CA GLN A 57 -13.11 6.10 39.52
C GLN A 57 -12.75 7.07 40.65
N SER A 58 -11.62 7.77 40.54
CA SER A 58 -11.29 8.84 41.49
C SER A 58 -10.39 9.91 40.88
N ALA A 59 -11.01 10.89 40.22
CA ALA A 59 -10.61 12.30 40.30
C ALA A 59 -11.65 13.18 39.58
N PRO A 60 -12.16 14.26 40.21
CA PRO A 60 -13.08 15.18 39.56
C PRO A 60 -12.35 15.99 38.47
N ARG A 61 -12.91 16.00 37.26
CA ARG A 61 -12.45 16.87 36.17
C ARG A 61 -12.66 18.33 36.59
N ARG A 62 -11.57 19.08 36.81
CA ARG A 62 -11.63 20.54 36.95
C ARG A 62 -12.18 21.15 35.65
N ARG A 63 -13.40 21.67 35.74
CA ARG A 63 -14.07 22.44 34.70
C ARG A 63 -13.38 23.82 34.65
N VAL A 64 -12.51 24.05 33.68
CA VAL A 64 -12.00 25.40 33.39
C VAL A 64 -13.10 26.13 32.63
N GLN A 65 -13.91 26.91 33.35
CA GLN A 65 -14.72 27.97 32.77
C GLN A 65 -13.76 29.01 32.17
N ARG A 66 -13.84 29.25 30.87
CA ARG A 66 -13.31 30.47 30.27
C ARG A 66 -14.47 31.44 30.09
N ASP A 67 -14.47 32.46 30.94
CA ASP A 67 -15.36 33.61 30.81
C ASP A 67 -15.00 34.47 29.60
N VAL A 68 -16.07 35.00 29.01
CA VAL A 68 -16.14 35.87 27.84
C VAL A 68 -15.61 37.27 28.18
N ARG A 69 -14.86 37.89 27.25
CA ARG A 69 -14.85 39.36 27.12
C ARG A 69 -14.99 39.77 25.66
N VAL A 70 -16.19 40.26 25.37
CA VAL A 70 -16.51 41.13 24.22
C VAL A 70 -15.97 42.51 24.57
N ALA A 71 -15.14 43.08 23.70
CA ALA A 71 -14.80 44.50 23.73
C ALA A 71 -15.28 45.12 22.42
N SER A 72 -16.39 45.84 22.51
CA SER A 72 -16.85 46.79 21.51
C SER A 72 -16.20 48.13 21.83
N GLU A 73 -15.57 48.79 20.87
CA GLU A 73 -15.40 50.23 20.89
C GLU A 73 -15.33 50.80 19.46
N ARG A 74 -16.27 51.71 19.19
CA ARG A 74 -16.38 52.61 18.04
C ARG A 74 -15.55 53.87 18.33
N ILE A 75 -15.49 54.76 17.31
CA ILE A 75 -15.14 56.21 17.30
C ILE A 75 -13.71 56.41 16.74
N GLN A 76 -13.40 57.19 15.69
CA GLN A 76 -14.08 58.24 14.92
C GLN A 76 -13.40 58.41 13.54
N ALA A 77 -14.10 59.05 12.60
CA ALA A 77 -13.57 59.47 11.30
C ALA A 77 -13.23 60.98 11.26
N ARG A 78 -12.23 61.35 10.43
CA ARG A 78 -11.96 62.62 9.67
C ARG A 78 -10.50 63.13 9.85
N PRO A 79 -9.93 63.95 8.92
CA PRO A 79 -9.70 63.73 7.49
C PRO A 79 -8.23 64.05 7.04
N LYS A 80 -7.95 63.78 5.75
CA LYS A 80 -6.83 64.17 4.86
C LYS A 80 -5.67 65.04 5.37
N ASP A 81 -4.44 64.63 5.01
CA ASP A 81 -3.37 65.54 4.59
C ASP A 81 -2.54 64.93 3.43
N GLU A 82 -2.04 65.79 2.55
CA GLU A 82 -1.38 65.50 1.26
C GLU A 82 0.16 65.43 1.36
N GLY A 83 0.81 64.77 0.39
CA GLY A 83 2.28 64.74 0.15
C GLY A 83 2.98 63.53 0.78
N ASP A 84 3.92 62.83 0.16
CA ASP A 84 4.72 63.06 -1.04
C ASP A 84 5.29 61.71 -1.53
N ALA A 85 5.69 61.65 -2.79
CA ALA A 85 6.14 60.45 -3.49
C ALA A 85 7.49 59.89 -2.98
N ASP A 86 7.60 58.57 -2.82
CA ASP A 86 8.83 57.84 -3.15
C ASP A 86 8.53 56.38 -3.54
N ALA A 87 9.05 55.99 -4.70
CA ALA A 87 8.80 54.74 -5.38
C ALA A 87 9.79 53.67 -4.92
N GLY A 88 9.48 53.00 -3.82
CA GLY A 88 10.12 51.74 -3.44
C GLY A 88 9.30 50.55 -3.95
N LEU A 89 9.77 49.91 -5.03
CA LEU A 89 9.20 48.65 -5.54
C LEU A 89 9.32 47.55 -4.47
N GLU A 90 8.28 47.38 -3.66
CA GLU A 90 8.08 46.13 -2.92
C GLU A 90 7.79 45.01 -3.92
N VAL A 91 8.71 44.06 -4.04
CA VAL A 91 8.49 42.78 -4.73
C VAL A 91 7.49 41.96 -3.91
N LEU A 92 6.22 42.32 -4.00
CA LEU A 92 5.11 41.46 -3.65
C LEU A 92 5.03 40.39 -4.74
N SER A 93 5.55 39.19 -4.50
CA SER A 93 5.35 38.05 -5.40
C SER A 93 3.90 37.55 -5.29
N PRO A 94 3.02 37.81 -6.26
CA PRO A 94 1.69 37.23 -6.25
C PRO A 94 1.82 35.84 -6.89
N THR A 95 1.05 34.87 -6.41
CA THR A 95 0.76 33.62 -7.11
C THR A 95 0.55 33.92 -8.60
N THR A 96 1.52 33.57 -9.45
CA THR A 96 1.44 33.87 -10.87
C THR A 96 0.30 33.09 -11.48
N VAL A 97 -0.38 33.63 -12.50
CA VAL A 97 -1.43 32.92 -13.25
C VAL A 97 -0.97 31.52 -13.70
N SER A 98 0.32 31.40 -14.03
CA SER A 98 1.00 30.14 -14.36
C SER A 98 0.91 29.11 -13.22
N THR A 99 1.20 29.47 -11.96
CA THR A 99 1.08 28.53 -10.83
C THR A 99 -0.37 28.08 -10.57
N SER A 100 -1.34 28.97 -10.79
CA SER A 100 -2.77 28.63 -10.66
C SER A 100 -3.25 27.64 -11.72
N ARG A 101 -2.74 27.74 -12.96
CA ARG A 101 -3.14 26.89 -14.11
C ARG A 101 -2.28 25.64 -14.30
N SER A 102 -1.20 25.47 -13.54
CA SER A 102 -0.29 24.33 -13.72
C SER A 102 -0.93 22.93 -13.62
N HIS A 103 -2.11 22.83 -12.98
CA HIS A 103 -2.93 21.61 -12.95
C HIS A 103 -3.64 21.28 -14.27
N LEU A 104 -3.66 22.22 -15.23
CA LEU A 104 -4.23 22.10 -16.57
C LEU A 104 -3.16 21.90 -17.65
N ASP A 105 -1.93 22.37 -17.43
CA ASP A 105 -0.92 22.44 -18.50
C ASP A 105 0.30 21.52 -18.22
N ALA A 106 0.54 21.16 -16.96
CA ALA A 106 1.74 20.45 -16.50
C ALA A 106 1.41 19.28 -15.55
N TRP A 107 0.27 18.60 -15.77
CA TRP A 107 -0.16 17.49 -14.90
C TRP A 107 0.65 16.20 -15.12
N HIS A 108 1.14 16.00 -16.35
CA HIS A 108 1.83 14.79 -16.79
C HIS A 108 3.35 14.85 -16.51
N GLU A 109 3.86 15.96 -15.97
CA GLU A 109 5.27 16.05 -15.59
C GLU A 109 5.59 15.06 -14.47
N ALA A 110 6.77 14.44 -14.52
CA ALA A 110 7.19 13.48 -13.50
C ALA A 110 7.21 14.08 -12.09
N SER A 111 7.57 15.36 -11.98
CA SER A 111 7.57 16.04 -10.68
C SER A 111 6.16 16.21 -10.08
N GLU A 112 5.12 16.06 -10.89
CA GLU A 112 3.71 16.32 -10.55
C GLU A 112 2.85 15.05 -10.56
N SER A 113 3.43 13.90 -10.88
CA SER A 113 2.75 12.61 -10.92
C SER A 113 3.17 11.73 -9.76
N MET A 114 2.20 11.17 -9.05
CA MET A 114 2.39 10.15 -8.02
C MET A 114 1.89 8.82 -8.56
N ILE A 115 2.69 7.77 -8.41
CA ILE A 115 2.34 6.39 -8.78
C ILE A 115 2.44 5.54 -7.51
N ILE A 116 1.34 4.93 -7.12
CA ILE A 116 1.24 4.08 -5.93
C ILE A 116 1.04 2.65 -6.41
N PHE A 117 1.92 1.75 -5.98
CA PHE A 117 1.77 0.31 -6.18
C PHE A 117 1.35 -0.36 -4.87
N ASP A 118 0.57 -1.41 -4.96
CA ASP A 118 0.58 -2.45 -3.93
C ASP A 118 1.82 -3.37 -4.08
N TRP A 119 2.07 -4.22 -3.09
CA TRP A 119 3.13 -5.22 -3.13
C TRP A 119 2.58 -6.62 -3.38
N ASP A 120 1.74 -7.11 -2.48
CA ASP A 120 1.22 -8.48 -2.48
C ASP A 120 0.31 -8.74 -3.68
N ASP A 121 0.57 -9.84 -4.38
CA ASP A 121 -0.05 -10.21 -5.67
C ASP A 121 -0.06 -9.11 -6.75
N THR A 122 0.71 -8.05 -6.54
CA THR A 122 0.83 -6.92 -7.45
C THR A 122 2.24 -6.76 -7.99
N LEU A 123 3.25 -6.66 -7.13
CA LEU A 123 4.66 -6.66 -7.53
C LEU A 123 5.36 -7.94 -7.09
N PHE A 124 4.81 -8.64 -6.09
CA PHE A 124 5.32 -9.90 -5.59
C PHE A 124 4.20 -10.93 -5.62
N PRO A 125 4.41 -12.15 -6.17
CA PRO A 125 3.37 -13.15 -6.35
C PRO A 125 3.15 -13.94 -5.05
N THR A 126 2.63 -13.26 -4.03
CA THR A 126 2.43 -13.79 -2.68
C THR A 126 1.60 -15.07 -2.68
N THR A 127 0.46 -15.09 -3.41
CA THR A 127 -0.40 -16.26 -3.48
C THR A 127 0.25 -17.43 -4.20
N HIS A 128 1.07 -17.17 -5.23
CA HIS A 128 1.86 -18.24 -5.86
C HIS A 128 2.82 -18.88 -4.86
N VAL A 129 3.53 -18.06 -4.07
CA VAL A 129 4.50 -18.53 -3.08
C VAL A 129 3.82 -19.34 -1.97
N TRP A 130 2.65 -18.91 -1.49
CA TRP A 130 1.92 -19.67 -0.48
C TRP A 130 1.34 -20.99 -1.00
N ASN A 131 0.93 -21.04 -2.27
CA ASN A 131 0.31 -22.23 -2.85
C ASN A 131 1.32 -23.25 -3.39
N ASP A 132 2.58 -22.88 -3.61
CA ASP A 132 3.60 -23.82 -4.05
C ASP A 132 4.22 -24.55 -2.84
N PRO A 133 3.99 -25.88 -2.67
CA PRO A 133 4.46 -26.63 -1.50
C PRO A 133 5.99 -26.74 -1.42
N ARG A 134 6.71 -26.31 -2.46
CA ARG A 134 8.19 -26.29 -2.48
C ARG A 134 8.76 -24.97 -1.95
N LEU A 135 7.91 -23.97 -1.73
CA LEU A 135 8.29 -22.64 -1.28
C LEU A 135 7.78 -22.41 0.14
N HIS A 136 8.64 -21.85 0.99
CA HIS A 136 8.30 -21.44 2.34
C HIS A 136 8.58 -19.94 2.47
N TRP A 137 7.57 -19.18 2.90
CA TRP A 137 7.62 -17.71 2.92
C TRP A 137 8.73 -17.16 3.83
N ASP A 138 9.13 -17.90 4.86
CA ASP A 138 10.14 -17.54 5.84
C ASP A 138 11.54 -18.10 5.55
N GLU A 139 11.71 -18.80 4.43
CA GLU A 139 12.98 -19.38 4.01
C GLU A 139 13.42 -18.85 2.64
N LEU A 140 14.73 -18.90 2.37
CA LEU A 140 15.26 -18.63 1.05
C LEU A 140 14.69 -19.66 0.07
N ALA A 141 14.17 -19.24 -1.08
CA ALA A 141 13.64 -20.19 -2.04
C ALA A 141 14.74 -21.18 -2.45
N PRO A 142 14.47 -22.51 -2.47
CA PRO A 142 15.52 -23.52 -2.67
C PRO A 142 16.35 -23.34 -3.94
N CYS A 143 15.77 -22.71 -4.97
CA CYS A 143 16.45 -22.39 -6.22
C CYS A 143 17.56 -21.32 -6.09
N PHE A 144 17.60 -20.56 -5.00
CA PHE A 144 18.68 -19.61 -4.67
C PHE A 144 19.69 -20.18 -3.67
N ASP A 145 19.43 -21.35 -3.08
CA ASP A 145 20.35 -21.98 -2.14
C ASP A 145 21.51 -22.66 -2.87
N THR A 146 22.60 -21.91 -3.03
CA THR A 146 23.85 -22.41 -3.62
C THR A 146 24.59 -23.42 -2.76
N ALA A 147 24.30 -23.50 -1.45
CA ALA A 147 24.92 -24.46 -0.54
C ALA A 147 24.27 -25.85 -0.69
N ALA A 148 22.94 -25.91 -0.86
CA ALA A 148 22.22 -27.15 -1.17
C ALA A 148 22.60 -27.75 -2.53
N ALA A 149 22.98 -26.91 -3.50
CA ALA A 149 23.45 -27.36 -4.82
C ALA A 149 24.82 -28.06 -4.78
N ALA A 150 25.62 -27.86 -3.72
CA ALA A 150 26.97 -28.43 -3.60
C ALA A 150 26.98 -29.90 -3.13
N ASP A 151 25.87 -30.41 -2.57
CA ASP A 151 25.77 -31.77 -2.03
C ASP A 151 25.42 -32.86 -3.06
N GLY A 152 25.51 -32.54 -4.36
CA GLY A 152 25.79 -33.51 -5.42
C GLY A 152 24.69 -34.53 -5.71
N LEU A 153 23.78 -34.16 -6.62
CA LEU A 153 23.13 -35.10 -7.53
C LEU A 153 23.33 -34.61 -8.97
N PRO A 154 23.70 -35.49 -9.92
CA PRO A 154 23.92 -35.09 -11.31
C PRO A 154 22.62 -34.58 -11.92
N ALA A 155 22.65 -33.31 -12.34
CA ALA A 155 21.62 -32.67 -13.13
C ALA A 155 21.67 -33.18 -14.57
N ASP A 156 21.24 -34.43 -14.81
CA ASP A 156 20.92 -34.89 -16.17
C ASP A 156 20.15 -36.22 -16.13
N ALA A 157 18.82 -36.11 -15.97
CA ALA A 157 17.86 -37.09 -16.45
C ALA A 157 16.47 -36.45 -16.40
N LEU A 158 16.01 -35.94 -17.54
CA LEU A 158 14.67 -35.37 -17.74
C LEU A 158 14.45 -34.00 -17.06
N ALA A 159 15.24 -32.99 -17.44
CA ALA A 159 14.79 -31.62 -17.21
C ALA A 159 13.43 -31.45 -17.92
N PRO A 160 12.34 -31.10 -17.23
CA PRO A 160 11.06 -30.85 -17.88
C PRO A 160 11.26 -29.78 -18.95
N GLU A 161 10.59 -29.91 -20.11
CA GLU A 161 10.61 -28.88 -21.15
C GLU A 161 9.98 -27.60 -20.59
N GLY A 162 10.81 -26.64 -20.15
CA GLY A 162 10.36 -25.37 -19.61
C GLY A 162 11.40 -24.68 -18.72
N PRO A 163 11.20 -23.37 -18.43
CA PRO A 163 12.07 -22.63 -17.53
C PRO A 163 11.99 -23.18 -16.11
N SER A 164 13.14 -23.28 -15.45
CA SER A 164 13.29 -23.62 -14.05
C SER A 164 12.62 -22.59 -13.13
N MET A 165 12.42 -22.94 -11.85
CA MET A 165 11.90 -21.98 -10.86
C MET A 165 12.81 -20.75 -10.73
N LEU A 166 14.13 -20.95 -10.76
CA LEU A 166 15.11 -19.87 -10.72
C LEU A 166 14.88 -18.88 -11.87
N GLU A 167 14.84 -19.38 -13.10
CA GLU A 167 14.65 -18.55 -14.29
C GLU A 167 13.33 -17.79 -14.26
N ARG A 168 12.24 -18.41 -13.76
CA ARG A 168 10.94 -17.75 -13.64
C ARG A 168 10.95 -16.63 -12.60
N LEU A 169 11.52 -16.86 -11.42
CA LEU A 169 11.65 -15.84 -10.38
C LEU A 169 12.59 -14.70 -10.78
N GLU A 170 13.72 -15.02 -11.44
CA GLU A 170 14.64 -14.02 -11.97
C GLU A 170 14.00 -13.18 -13.09
N GLN A 171 13.25 -13.81 -13.99
CA GLN A 171 12.49 -13.10 -15.03
C GLN A 171 11.43 -12.19 -14.43
N HIS A 172 10.72 -12.65 -13.41
CA HIS A 172 9.74 -11.85 -12.70
C HIS A 172 10.41 -10.65 -12.01
N ALA A 173 11.48 -10.88 -11.24
CA ALA A 173 12.26 -9.82 -10.59
C ALA A 173 12.79 -8.79 -11.60
N SER A 174 13.34 -9.25 -12.73
CA SER A 174 13.78 -8.36 -13.83
C SER A 174 12.64 -7.49 -14.37
N THR A 175 11.44 -8.06 -14.50
CA THR A 175 10.23 -7.36 -14.96
C THR A 175 9.80 -6.29 -13.94
N VAL A 176 9.74 -6.63 -12.64
CA VAL A 176 9.46 -5.69 -11.56
C VAL A 176 10.48 -4.56 -11.54
N ALA A 177 11.77 -4.87 -11.67
CA ALA A 177 12.83 -3.86 -11.69
C ALA A 177 12.67 -2.88 -12.86
N ALA A 178 12.38 -3.41 -14.06
CA ALA A 178 12.17 -2.60 -15.25
C ALA A 178 10.93 -1.69 -15.09
N LEU A 179 9.83 -2.22 -14.56
CA LEU A 179 8.61 -1.47 -14.33
C LEU A 179 8.82 -0.34 -13.31
N LEU A 180 9.46 -0.62 -12.16
CA LEU A 180 9.71 0.38 -11.12
C LEU A 180 10.65 1.49 -11.61
N ARG A 181 11.71 1.15 -12.35
CA ARG A 181 12.58 2.15 -12.99
C ARG A 181 11.82 3.01 -14.00
N LEU A 182 10.96 2.40 -14.81
CA LEU A 182 10.12 3.13 -15.75
C LEU A 182 9.14 4.06 -15.02
N ALA A 183 8.48 3.58 -13.96
CA ALA A 183 7.59 4.38 -13.14
C ALA A 183 8.29 5.57 -12.50
N ALA A 184 9.48 5.36 -11.95
CA ALA A 184 10.31 6.42 -11.36
C ALA A 184 10.73 7.49 -12.39
N SER A 185 10.80 7.13 -13.68
CA SER A 185 11.05 8.11 -14.76
C SER A 185 9.82 8.99 -15.08
N PHE A 186 8.62 8.53 -14.73
CA PHE A 186 7.36 9.22 -15.01
C PHE A 186 6.69 9.84 -13.78
N GLY A 187 7.18 9.58 -12.58
CA GLY A 187 6.54 10.05 -11.36
C GLY A 187 7.33 9.73 -10.11
N HIS A 188 6.87 10.26 -8.98
CA HIS A 188 7.28 9.77 -7.68
C HIS A 188 6.54 8.47 -7.38
N VAL A 189 7.28 7.44 -6.97
CA VAL A 189 6.73 6.10 -6.75
C VAL A 189 6.69 5.81 -5.24
N ALA A 190 5.59 5.23 -4.79
CA ALA A 190 5.44 4.71 -3.44
C ALA A 190 4.78 3.32 -3.48
N ILE A 191 5.08 2.50 -2.48
CA ILE A 191 4.41 1.21 -2.26
C ILE A 191 3.51 1.35 -1.03
N VAL A 192 2.24 0.97 -1.16
CA VAL A 192 1.27 0.95 -0.05
C VAL A 192 0.67 -0.45 0.05
N THR A 193 1.16 -1.21 1.02
CA THR A 193 0.77 -2.62 1.24
C THR A 193 -0.03 -2.80 2.53
N LEU A 194 -0.91 -3.80 2.53
CA LEU A 194 -1.57 -4.30 3.74
C LEU A 194 -0.74 -5.36 4.46
N ALA A 195 0.47 -5.70 4.04
CA ALA A 195 1.31 -6.67 4.73
C ALA A 195 1.79 -6.18 6.11
N ALA A 196 2.37 -7.12 6.88
CA ALA A 196 3.10 -6.81 8.10
C ALA A 196 4.41 -6.06 7.82
N ASP A 197 4.83 -5.23 8.78
CA ASP A 197 6.08 -4.47 8.69
C ASP A 197 7.29 -5.39 8.43
N GLY A 198 8.13 -5.04 7.45
CA GLY A 198 9.31 -5.81 7.05
C GLY A 198 9.04 -6.94 6.04
N TRP A 199 7.78 -7.13 5.61
CA TRP A 199 7.44 -8.18 4.63
C TRP A 199 8.08 -7.96 3.26
N VAL A 200 8.01 -6.74 2.73
CA VAL A 200 8.60 -6.36 1.43
C VAL A 200 10.08 -6.75 1.36
N GLU A 201 10.90 -6.33 2.32
CA GLU A 201 12.34 -6.62 2.36
C GLU A 201 12.61 -8.12 2.53
N LYS A 202 11.81 -8.81 3.35
CA LYS A 202 11.91 -10.27 3.53
C LYS A 202 11.60 -11.01 2.22
N SER A 203 10.52 -10.65 1.55
CA SER A 203 10.10 -11.26 0.29
C SER A 203 11.14 -11.03 -0.83
N ILE A 204 11.73 -9.83 -0.92
CA ILE A 204 12.85 -9.56 -1.82
C ILE A 204 14.02 -10.50 -1.52
N ARG A 205 14.45 -10.57 -0.26
CA ARG A 205 15.59 -11.41 0.14
C ARG A 205 15.40 -12.88 -0.22
N HIS A 206 14.19 -13.41 -0.04
CA HIS A 206 13.92 -14.84 -0.18
C HIS A 206 13.60 -15.26 -1.62
N PHE A 207 12.99 -14.39 -2.42
CA PHE A 207 12.40 -14.78 -3.71
C PHE A 207 12.83 -13.91 -4.89
N MET A 208 13.33 -12.70 -4.65
CA MET A 208 13.76 -11.78 -5.69
C MET A 208 15.06 -11.05 -5.31
N PRO A 209 16.15 -11.78 -4.94
CA PRO A 209 17.35 -11.17 -4.37
C PRO A 209 18.05 -10.18 -5.31
N SER A 210 17.80 -10.26 -6.62
CA SER A 210 18.29 -9.28 -7.60
C SER A 210 17.65 -7.88 -7.48
N LEU A 211 16.58 -7.74 -6.69
CA LEU A 211 15.95 -6.46 -6.34
C LEU A 211 16.52 -5.81 -5.07
N ASP A 212 17.44 -6.47 -4.36
CA ASP A 212 18.05 -5.92 -3.15
C ASP A 212 18.68 -4.56 -3.42
N GLY A 213 18.37 -3.57 -2.59
CA GLY A 213 18.83 -2.18 -2.75
C GLY A 213 18.07 -1.33 -3.78
N LEU A 214 17.21 -1.92 -4.64
CA LEU A 214 16.56 -1.19 -5.73
C LEU A 214 15.55 -0.14 -5.21
N LEU A 215 14.79 -0.48 -4.17
CA LEU A 215 13.78 0.43 -3.63
C LEU A 215 14.44 1.66 -3.02
N GLU A 216 15.57 1.50 -2.31
CA GLU A 216 16.35 2.64 -1.83
C GLU A 216 17.03 3.42 -2.96
N GLU A 217 17.57 2.74 -3.97
CA GLU A 217 18.18 3.35 -5.17
C GLU A 217 17.19 4.31 -5.85
N LEU A 218 15.93 3.87 -6.03
CA LEU A 218 14.87 4.63 -6.66
C LEU A 218 14.17 5.61 -5.70
N GLY A 219 14.49 5.58 -4.41
CA GLY A 219 13.86 6.42 -3.39
C GLY A 219 12.37 6.12 -3.19
N ILE A 220 11.97 4.84 -3.33
CA ILE A 220 10.59 4.38 -3.18
C ILE A 220 10.27 4.22 -1.69
N GLU A 221 9.28 4.96 -1.21
CA GLU A 221 8.77 4.80 0.16
C GLU A 221 7.84 3.58 0.23
N VAL A 222 8.12 2.64 1.14
CA VAL A 222 7.22 1.53 1.49
C VAL A 222 6.38 1.94 2.71
N VAL A 223 5.06 1.86 2.57
CA VAL A 223 4.09 2.22 3.62
C VAL A 223 3.22 1.02 3.94
N TYR A 224 3.40 0.47 5.14
CA TYR A 224 2.53 -0.57 5.69
C TYR A 224 1.26 0.06 6.26
N ALA A 225 0.13 -0.17 5.60
CA ALA A 225 -1.14 0.45 5.95
C ALA A 225 -1.67 -0.01 7.33
N ARG A 226 -1.29 -1.22 7.78
CA ARG A 226 -1.63 -1.74 9.12
C ARG A 226 -1.13 -0.84 10.25
N ALA A 227 0.10 -0.34 10.14
CA ALA A 227 0.70 0.55 11.14
C ALA A 227 -0.07 1.88 11.29
N SER A 228 -0.89 2.25 10.30
CA SER A 228 -1.70 3.47 10.30
C SER A 228 -3.01 3.35 11.11
N LEU A 229 -3.28 2.19 11.74
CA LEU A 229 -4.41 1.95 12.65
C LEU A 229 -4.35 2.86 13.91
N GLN A 230 -4.74 4.12 13.77
CA GLN A 230 -4.93 4.99 14.91
C GLN A 230 -6.15 4.58 15.72
N ARG A 231 -6.13 4.86 17.03
CA ARG A 231 -7.20 4.58 18.03
C ARG A 231 -8.63 5.01 17.62
N ARG A 232 -8.77 5.90 16.63
CA ARG A 232 -10.06 6.36 16.10
C ARG A 232 -10.67 5.39 15.08
N PHE A 233 -9.85 4.64 14.34
CA PHE A 233 -10.30 3.71 13.31
C PHE A 233 -10.93 2.46 13.92
N LEU A 234 -10.38 1.96 15.03
CA LEU A 234 -10.99 0.88 15.83
C LEU A 234 -12.45 1.16 16.21
N ARG A 235 -12.80 2.42 16.48
CA ARG A 235 -14.18 2.82 16.81
C ARG A 235 -15.13 2.84 15.61
N MET A 236 -14.61 3.08 14.40
CA MET A 236 -15.42 3.02 13.19
C MET A 236 -15.69 1.56 12.78
N VAL A 237 -14.69 0.68 12.91
CA VAL A 237 -14.85 -0.78 12.68
C VAL A 237 -15.88 -1.41 13.62
N GLN A 238 -16.05 -0.86 14.83
CA GLN A 238 -17.07 -1.33 15.79
C GLN A 238 -18.48 -0.75 15.54
N GLN A 239 -18.61 0.38 14.83
CA GLN A 239 -19.89 1.08 14.65
C GLN A 239 -20.51 0.82 13.28
N GLU A 240 -19.67 0.72 12.26
CA GLU A 240 -20.07 0.34 10.90
C GLU A 240 -19.55 -1.08 10.74
N ASP A 241 -20.42 -2.03 10.39
CA ASP A 241 -20.01 -3.34 9.87
C ASP A 241 -19.04 -3.09 8.70
N CYS A 242 -17.76 -2.93 9.03
CA CYS A 242 -16.75 -2.43 8.11
C CYS A 242 -16.36 -3.61 7.22
N HIS A 243 -17.21 -3.86 6.23
CA HIS A 243 -17.00 -4.87 5.20
C HIS A 243 -15.73 -4.61 4.37
N ASP A 244 -15.04 -3.48 4.59
CA ASP A 244 -13.89 -3.06 3.79
C ASP A 244 -12.80 -2.35 4.62
N LEU A 245 -12.27 -3.07 5.63
CA LEU A 245 -11.16 -2.60 6.45
C LEU A 245 -9.91 -2.32 5.60
N GLY A 246 -9.65 -3.16 4.59
CA GLY A 246 -8.54 -3.00 3.65
C GLY A 246 -8.56 -1.64 2.96
N LYS A 247 -9.68 -1.29 2.32
CA LYS A 247 -9.89 0.04 1.74
C LYS A 247 -9.70 1.16 2.76
N LEU A 248 -10.24 1.04 3.96
CA LEU A 248 -10.13 2.10 4.99
C LEU A 248 -8.66 2.39 5.35
N LEU A 249 -7.87 1.34 5.57
CA LEU A 249 -6.45 1.44 5.90
C LEU A 249 -5.64 2.01 4.75
N LYS A 250 -5.85 1.48 3.53
CA LYS A 250 -5.18 2.00 2.34
C LYS A 250 -5.58 3.43 2.04
N THR A 251 -6.84 3.81 2.21
CA THR A 251 -7.30 5.20 2.09
C THR A 251 -6.52 6.11 3.02
N HIS A 252 -6.32 5.71 4.29
CA HIS A 252 -5.56 6.53 5.23
C HIS A 252 -4.07 6.64 4.84
N ALA A 253 -3.44 5.52 4.51
CA ALA A 253 -2.03 5.46 4.11
C ALA A 253 -1.77 6.27 2.83
N MET A 254 -2.56 6.03 1.78
CA MET A 254 -2.49 6.76 0.51
C MET A 254 -2.74 8.25 0.70
N LYS A 255 -3.72 8.64 1.55
CA LYS A 255 -3.96 10.06 1.86
C LYS A 255 -2.72 10.74 2.42
N ASP A 256 -1.98 10.06 3.29
CA ASP A 256 -0.79 10.61 3.92
C ASP A 256 0.40 10.65 2.95
N VAL A 257 0.56 9.62 2.10
CA VAL A 257 1.55 9.59 1.00
C VAL A 257 1.31 10.74 0.02
N VAL A 258 0.08 10.87 -0.51
CA VAL A 258 -0.28 11.91 -1.49
C VAL A 258 -0.13 13.30 -0.85
N LYS A 259 -0.55 13.48 0.40
CA LYS A 259 -0.33 14.73 1.14
C LYS A 259 1.15 15.05 1.35
N ARG A 260 2.01 14.06 1.61
CA ARG A 260 3.47 14.26 1.75
C ARG A 260 4.06 14.75 0.43
N PHE A 261 3.72 14.09 -0.68
CA PHE A 261 4.26 14.42 -1.99
C PHE A 261 3.87 15.82 -2.48
N TYR A 262 2.60 16.20 -2.33
CA TYR A 262 2.14 17.54 -2.72
C TYR A 262 2.35 18.60 -1.62
N ARG A 263 2.98 18.24 -0.50
CA ARG A 263 3.29 19.19 0.58
C ARG A 263 4.26 20.26 0.09
N ARG A 264 4.14 21.42 0.70
CA ARG A 264 5.04 22.58 0.58
C ARG A 264 6.53 22.19 0.48
N GLY A 265 7.20 22.59 -0.61
CA GLY A 265 8.66 22.61 -0.69
C GLY A 265 9.27 23.75 0.15
N ARG A 266 10.53 23.62 0.61
CA ARG A 266 11.19 24.60 1.52
C ARG A 266 11.13 26.07 1.04
N ARG A 267 10.96 26.32 -0.27
CA ARG A 267 10.96 27.66 -0.90
C ARG A 267 9.57 28.24 -1.20
N CYS A 268 8.49 27.49 -1.04
CA CYS A 268 7.14 27.95 -1.39
C CYS A 268 6.29 28.18 -0.14
N LYS A 269 5.43 29.21 -0.14
CA LYS A 269 4.54 29.54 1.00
C LYS A 269 3.23 28.73 1.02
N LYS A 270 2.92 27.96 -0.03
CA LYS A 270 1.69 27.15 -0.18
C LYS A 270 1.99 25.73 -0.65
N ASP A 271 1.14 24.78 -0.30
CA ASP A 271 1.16 23.42 -0.83
C ASP A 271 0.95 23.40 -2.35
N ARG A 272 1.49 22.38 -3.00
CA ARG A 272 1.35 22.17 -4.44
C ARG A 272 -0.10 21.76 -4.75
N SER A 273 -0.57 22.08 -5.95
CA SER A 273 -1.83 21.50 -6.42
C SER A 273 -1.63 20.04 -6.71
N TRP A 274 -2.53 19.18 -6.22
CA TRP A 274 -2.58 17.79 -6.67
C TRP A 274 -3.03 17.77 -8.12
N LYS A 275 -2.32 17.01 -8.96
CA LYS A 275 -2.52 17.02 -10.42
C LYS A 275 -2.79 15.64 -10.99
N ASN A 276 -1.99 14.64 -10.64
CA ASN A 276 -2.06 13.30 -11.23
C ASN A 276 -1.66 12.25 -10.17
N VAL A 277 -2.56 11.31 -9.89
CA VAL A 277 -2.32 10.20 -8.95
C VAL A 277 -2.80 8.91 -9.60
N ILE A 278 -1.91 7.94 -9.67
CA ILE A 278 -2.15 6.62 -10.24
C ILE A 278 -2.01 5.60 -9.11
N SER A 279 -2.97 4.68 -8.98
CA SER A 279 -2.91 3.55 -8.06
C SER A 279 -3.01 2.26 -8.86
N ILE A 280 -2.14 1.30 -8.54
CA ILE A 280 -2.05 0.00 -9.20
C ILE A 280 -2.02 -1.07 -8.11
N GLY A 281 -2.93 -2.03 -8.19
CA GLY A 281 -3.06 -3.12 -7.22
C GLY A 281 -3.91 -4.26 -7.76
N ASP A 282 -3.95 -5.39 -7.09
CA ASP A 282 -4.72 -6.59 -7.46
C ASP A 282 -6.14 -6.58 -6.86
N SER A 283 -6.41 -5.71 -5.88
CA SER A 283 -7.69 -5.71 -5.16
C SER A 283 -8.54 -4.45 -5.41
N ALA A 284 -9.81 -4.54 -5.04
CA ALA A 284 -10.70 -3.38 -5.00
C ALA A 284 -10.27 -2.34 -3.96
N SER A 285 -9.48 -2.74 -2.94
CA SER A 285 -9.07 -1.86 -1.85
C SER A 285 -8.25 -0.68 -2.35
N GLU A 286 -7.27 -0.90 -3.24
CA GLU A 286 -6.40 0.15 -3.77
C GLU A 286 -7.19 1.09 -4.70
N ARG A 287 -7.97 0.48 -5.59
CA ARG A 287 -8.85 1.18 -6.55
C ARG A 287 -9.80 2.13 -5.83
N LEU A 288 -10.54 1.64 -4.84
CA LEU A 288 -11.50 2.44 -4.10
C LEU A 288 -10.82 3.42 -3.14
N ALA A 289 -9.66 3.06 -2.57
CA ALA A 289 -8.92 3.95 -1.67
C ALA A 289 -8.42 5.21 -2.38
N VAL A 290 -7.83 5.09 -3.58
CA VAL A 290 -7.35 6.28 -4.31
C VAL A 290 -8.52 7.19 -4.71
N GLN A 291 -9.65 6.62 -5.14
CA GLN A 291 -10.85 7.36 -5.47
C GLN A 291 -11.37 8.16 -4.26
N ASP A 292 -11.45 7.54 -3.07
CA ASP A 292 -11.83 8.22 -1.83
C ASP A 292 -10.86 9.36 -1.48
N VAL A 293 -9.55 9.14 -1.65
CA VAL A 293 -8.52 10.16 -1.37
C VAL A 293 -8.68 11.37 -2.30
N ILE A 294 -8.91 11.15 -3.59
CA ILE A 294 -8.99 12.22 -4.59
C ILE A 294 -10.35 12.92 -4.58
N PHE A 295 -11.47 12.19 -4.50
CA PHE A 295 -12.81 12.79 -4.57
C PHE A 295 -13.20 13.56 -3.31
N GLN A 296 -12.61 13.24 -2.16
CA GLN A 296 -12.80 14.04 -0.94
C GLN A 296 -11.98 15.34 -0.94
N ARG A 297 -11.09 15.55 -1.92
CA ARG A 297 -10.24 16.75 -2.00
C ARG A 297 -11.05 17.96 -2.44
N LYS A 298 -10.89 19.07 -1.70
CA LYS A 298 -11.36 20.40 -2.10
C LYS A 298 -10.17 21.35 -2.17
N GLN A 299 -9.72 21.67 -3.38
CA GLN A 299 -8.69 22.69 -3.58
C GLN A 299 -9.16 23.68 -4.65
N LYS A 300 -9.31 24.94 -4.26
CA LYS A 300 -9.71 26.01 -5.18
C LYS A 300 -8.50 26.69 -5.81
N ASP A 301 -8.66 27.17 -7.05
CA ASP A 301 -7.73 28.08 -7.69
C ASP A 301 -7.96 29.55 -7.24
N SER A 302 -7.22 30.49 -7.82
CA SER A 302 -7.36 31.92 -7.50
C SER A 302 -8.70 32.53 -7.95
N ARG A 303 -9.48 31.83 -8.78
CA ARG A 303 -10.80 32.25 -9.28
C ARG A 303 -11.94 31.55 -8.54
N GLY A 304 -11.64 30.66 -7.59
CA GLY A 304 -12.64 29.90 -6.84
C GLY A 304 -13.13 28.62 -7.54
N ALA A 305 -12.54 28.24 -8.67
CA ALA A 305 -12.82 26.98 -9.37
C ALA A 305 -12.07 25.81 -8.71
N ASP A 306 -12.63 24.60 -8.76
CA ASP A 306 -11.93 23.41 -8.25
C ASP A 306 -10.73 23.07 -9.14
N LYS A 307 -9.57 22.83 -8.52
CA LYS A 307 -8.39 22.33 -9.20
C LYS A 307 -8.57 20.84 -9.49
N ILE A 308 -8.49 20.49 -10.76
CA ILE A 308 -8.58 19.11 -11.23
C ILE A 308 -7.34 18.33 -10.78
N CYS A 309 -7.57 17.14 -10.22
CA CYS A 309 -6.56 16.10 -10.03
C CYS A 309 -7.07 14.85 -10.74
N ARG A 310 -6.27 14.33 -11.67
CA ARG A 310 -6.60 13.09 -12.39
C ARG A 310 -6.39 11.91 -11.45
N CYS A 311 -7.45 11.13 -11.28
CA CYS A 311 -7.47 9.90 -10.50
C CYS A 311 -7.43 8.73 -11.47
N LYS A 312 -6.40 7.90 -11.35
CA LYS A 312 -6.21 6.74 -12.24
C LYS A 312 -6.06 5.50 -11.39
N SER A 313 -6.93 4.52 -11.59
CA SER A 313 -6.85 3.20 -10.96
C SER A 313 -6.69 2.13 -12.02
N VAL A 314 -5.74 1.22 -11.79
CA VAL A 314 -5.59 -0.01 -12.56
C VAL A 314 -5.64 -1.15 -11.56
N LYS A 315 -6.72 -1.92 -11.59
CA LYS A 315 -6.83 -3.18 -10.87
C LYS A 315 -6.37 -4.29 -11.80
N ILE A 316 -5.28 -4.97 -11.46
CA ILE A 316 -4.81 -6.17 -12.17
C ILE A 316 -5.52 -7.43 -11.62
N LEU A 317 -5.22 -8.61 -12.16
CA LEU A 317 -5.89 -9.83 -11.73
C LEU A 317 -5.55 -10.18 -10.28
N SER A 318 -6.55 -10.67 -9.56
CA SER A 318 -6.40 -11.18 -8.20
C SER A 318 -5.74 -12.57 -8.21
N GLU A 319 -4.90 -12.84 -7.21
CA GLU A 319 -4.25 -14.14 -6.96
C GLU A 319 -3.57 -14.77 -8.22
N PRO A 320 -2.76 -14.02 -8.99
CA PRO A 320 -2.21 -14.50 -10.25
C PRO A 320 -1.11 -15.57 -10.05
N SER A 321 -0.94 -16.44 -11.06
CA SER A 321 0.27 -17.27 -11.12
C SER A 321 1.50 -16.39 -11.41
N LEU A 322 2.69 -16.87 -11.07
CA LEU A 322 3.96 -16.17 -11.35
C LEU A 322 4.07 -15.71 -12.82
N GLU A 323 3.69 -16.56 -13.76
CA GLU A 323 3.75 -16.26 -15.20
C GLU A 323 2.70 -15.22 -15.60
N LYS A 324 1.48 -15.33 -15.09
CA LYS A 324 0.41 -14.37 -15.34
C LYS A 324 0.80 -12.99 -14.83
N LEU A 325 1.24 -12.90 -13.56
CA LEU A 325 1.67 -11.63 -12.98
C LEU A 325 2.83 -11.03 -13.77
N THR A 326 3.81 -11.84 -14.17
CA THR A 326 4.92 -11.37 -15.02
C THR A 326 4.41 -10.77 -16.34
N ALA A 327 3.47 -11.43 -17.01
CA ALA A 327 2.88 -10.93 -18.26
C ALA A 327 2.06 -9.64 -18.04
N GLU A 328 1.27 -9.58 -16.97
CA GLU A 328 0.50 -8.39 -16.60
C GLU A 328 1.40 -7.17 -16.35
N LEU A 329 2.50 -7.35 -15.61
CA LEU A 329 3.46 -6.29 -15.37
C LEU A 329 4.19 -5.83 -16.63
N GLN A 330 4.43 -6.73 -17.59
CA GLN A 330 4.95 -6.38 -18.91
C GLN A 330 3.95 -5.52 -19.69
N VAL A 331 2.67 -5.92 -19.72
CA VAL A 331 1.60 -5.14 -20.37
C VAL A 331 1.48 -3.76 -19.71
N LEU A 332 1.44 -3.73 -18.38
CA LEU A 332 1.38 -2.50 -17.60
C LEU A 332 2.54 -1.56 -17.90
N ALA A 333 3.76 -2.09 -18.05
CA ALA A 333 4.93 -1.28 -18.44
C ALA A 333 4.72 -0.62 -19.81
N THR A 334 4.07 -1.28 -20.77
CA THR A 334 3.75 -0.69 -22.09
C THR A 334 2.69 0.40 -22.02
N TRP A 335 1.81 0.37 -21.02
CA TRP A 335 0.70 1.32 -20.83
C TRP A 335 1.08 2.52 -19.95
N LEU A 336 2.16 2.40 -19.16
CA LEU A 336 2.46 3.36 -18.10
C LEU A 336 2.62 4.79 -18.61
N ARG A 337 3.23 4.97 -19.78
CA ARG A 337 3.38 6.30 -20.40
C ARG A 337 2.03 6.91 -20.76
N GLN A 338 1.14 6.12 -21.36
CA GLN A 338 -0.21 6.55 -21.75
C GLN A 338 -1.04 6.86 -20.50
N LEU A 339 -0.97 5.99 -19.48
CA LEU A 339 -1.63 6.21 -18.19
C LEU A 339 -1.20 7.54 -17.58
N VAL A 340 0.10 7.82 -17.49
CA VAL A 340 0.60 9.09 -16.90
C VAL A 340 0.16 10.30 -17.74
N SER A 341 0.27 10.20 -19.07
CA SER A 341 0.01 11.33 -19.98
C SER A 341 -1.47 11.62 -20.20
N HIS A 342 -2.37 10.66 -19.96
CA HIS A 342 -3.80 10.81 -20.20
C HIS A 342 -4.38 12.00 -19.42
N ASP A 343 -5.15 12.83 -20.12
CA ASP A 343 -5.80 14.01 -19.55
C ASP A 343 -7.22 13.69 -19.07
N GLY A 344 -7.31 12.88 -18.03
CA GLY A 344 -8.58 12.49 -17.44
C GLY A 344 -8.41 11.39 -16.40
N ASP A 345 -9.52 11.07 -15.75
CA ASP A 345 -9.61 9.94 -14.86
C ASP A 345 -9.59 8.64 -15.67
N ILE A 346 -9.04 7.58 -15.08
CA ILE A 346 -8.98 6.23 -15.65
C ILE A 346 -9.40 5.26 -14.55
N ASP A 347 -10.26 4.31 -14.88
CA ASP A 347 -10.60 3.21 -13.98
C ASP A 347 -10.64 1.94 -14.82
N VAL A 348 -9.59 1.12 -14.70
CA VAL A 348 -9.41 -0.13 -15.45
C VAL A 348 -9.42 -1.29 -14.47
N ASP A 349 -10.17 -2.34 -14.81
CA ASP A 349 -10.17 -3.63 -14.13
C ASP A 349 -9.76 -4.71 -15.15
N PHE A 350 -8.69 -5.45 -14.88
CA PHE A 350 -8.20 -6.49 -15.81
C PHE A 350 -9.17 -7.68 -15.86
N GLU A 351 -9.96 -7.91 -14.81
CA GLU A 351 -10.99 -8.95 -14.81
C GLU A 351 -12.04 -8.70 -15.91
N ASP A 352 -12.40 -7.44 -16.17
CA ASP A 352 -13.32 -7.06 -17.25
C ASP A 352 -12.73 -7.32 -18.65
N LEU A 353 -11.40 -7.34 -18.78
CA LEU A 353 -10.69 -7.55 -20.05
C LEU A 353 -10.52 -9.03 -20.39
N ASP A 354 -10.46 -9.90 -19.38
CA ASP A 354 -10.37 -11.35 -19.56
C ASP A 354 -11.69 -11.95 -20.05
N GLU A 355 -12.84 -11.34 -19.75
CA GLU A 355 -14.17 -11.81 -20.17
C GLU A 355 -14.49 -11.57 -21.66
N GLU A 356 -13.77 -10.67 -22.36
CA GLU A 356 -14.00 -10.37 -23.79
C GLU A 356 -13.26 -11.30 -24.77
N SER A 357 -12.79 -12.49 -24.35
CA SER A 357 -12.33 -13.52 -25.30
C SER A 357 -13.53 -14.18 -25.99
N PRO A 358 -13.77 -13.98 -27.31
CA PRO A 358 -14.97 -14.48 -28.01
C PRO A 358 -14.99 -16.00 -28.23
N TRP A 359 -14.13 -16.76 -27.54
CA TRP A 359 -13.92 -18.19 -27.75
C TRP A 359 -14.51 -19.08 -26.67
N SER A 360 -15.28 -18.55 -25.72
CA SER A 360 -16.12 -19.38 -24.83
C SER A 360 -17.42 -19.82 -25.51
N CYS A 361 -17.31 -20.38 -26.71
CA CYS A 361 -18.38 -21.10 -27.38
C CYS A 361 -17.91 -22.52 -27.69
N ARG A 362 -18.21 -23.44 -26.76
CA ARG A 362 -18.81 -24.76 -27.04
C ARG A 362 -19.22 -25.46 -25.76
#